data_AF-A0A2H3I3Q2-F1
#
_entry.id   AF-A0A2H3I3Q2-F1
#
_cell.length_a   1.000
_cell.length_b   1.000
_cell.length_c   1.000
_cell.angle_alpha   90.00
_cell.angle_beta   90.00
_cell.angle_gamma   90.00
#
_symmetry.space_group_name_H-M   'P 1'
#
loop_
_entity.id
_entity.type
_entity.pdbx_description
1 polymer ?
#
loop_
_entity_poly.entity_id
_entity_poly.type
_entity_poly.pdbx_seq_one_letter_code
_entity_poly.pdbx_strand_id
1 'polypeptide(L)'
;MASFTSHRAEGGLPSLSKSDIRKHIDIKRDMQLLIEGSRGDIGCVILVNIKQLSATDQSIQEGFVEVWRFDQATKKAKQHQERKVLYPVLDNHSTQKIELSRAVILREQRMVREPTQEPPPLMLDGLRKCLDRAAMEEIWMTSR
;
A
#
# COMPACT_ATOMS: atom_id res chain seq x y z
N MET A 1 -38.13 -5.06 -14.52
CA MET A 1 -36.80 -4.42 -14.54
C MET A 1 -36.53 -3.92 -13.14
N ALA A 2 -35.69 -4.62 -12.38
CA ALA A 2 -35.43 -4.28 -10.98
C ALA A 2 -34.22 -3.34 -10.90
N SER A 3 -34.44 -2.10 -10.48
CA SER A 3 -33.38 -1.18 -10.06
C SER A 3 -32.96 -1.52 -8.64
N PHE A 4 -31.69 -1.90 -8.46
CA PHE A 4 -31.06 -1.99 -7.16
C PHE A 4 -30.36 -0.65 -6.88
N THR A 5 -30.97 0.19 -6.04
CA THR A 5 -30.29 1.30 -5.38
C THR A 5 -29.70 0.77 -4.08
N SER A 6 -28.38 0.55 -4.05
CA SER A 6 -27.65 0.28 -2.81
C SER A 6 -26.98 1.58 -2.35
N HIS A 7 -27.56 2.18 -1.32
CA HIS A 7 -26.91 3.19 -0.48
C HIS A 7 -25.83 2.50 0.38
N ARG A 8 -24.56 2.89 0.26
CA ARG A 8 -23.62 2.82 1.38
C ARG A 8 -22.37 3.70 1.21
N ALA A 9 -22.26 4.66 2.13
CA ALA A 9 -21.07 5.35 2.63
C ALA A 9 -20.13 6.01 1.60
N GLU A 10 -20.29 7.32 1.46
CA GLU A 10 -19.28 8.23 0.94
C GLU A 10 -18.06 8.29 1.89
N GLY A 11 -17.15 7.34 1.70
CA GLY A 11 -15.72 7.53 1.95
C GLY A 11 -15.06 7.36 0.60
N GLY A 12 -15.02 8.45 -0.19
CA GLY A 12 -14.49 8.44 -1.55
C GLY A 12 -13.05 7.93 -1.55
N LEU A 13 -12.86 6.66 -1.91
CA LEU A 13 -11.57 6.14 -2.28
C LEU A 13 -11.03 7.01 -3.44
N PRO A 14 -9.77 7.45 -3.40
CA PRO A 14 -9.22 8.33 -4.44
C PRO A 14 -9.40 7.67 -5.81
N SER A 15 -10.11 8.39 -6.70
CA SER A 15 -10.44 7.93 -8.03
C SER A 15 -9.20 8.07 -8.92
N LEU A 16 -8.45 6.98 -9.09
CA LEU A 16 -7.33 6.92 -10.00
C LEU A 16 -7.77 7.27 -11.44
N SER A 17 -6.92 7.98 -12.18
CA SER A 17 -7.13 8.18 -13.63
C SER A 17 -7.09 6.83 -14.36
N LYS A 18 -7.68 6.73 -15.58
CA LYS A 18 -7.65 5.48 -16.37
C LYS A 18 -6.23 4.94 -16.60
N SER A 19 -5.24 5.82 -16.78
CA SER A 19 -3.84 5.45 -16.93
C SER A 19 -3.21 4.95 -15.63
N ASP A 20 -3.56 5.57 -14.50
CA ASP A 20 -3.07 5.14 -13.18
C ASP A 20 -3.71 3.82 -12.75
N ILE A 21 -4.97 3.58 -13.13
CA ILE A 21 -5.65 2.30 -12.95
C ILE A 21 -4.91 1.20 -13.70
N ARG A 22 -4.52 1.44 -14.97
CA ARG A 22 -3.81 0.44 -15.76
C ARG A 22 -2.45 0.09 -15.15
N LYS A 23 -1.65 1.12 -14.81
CA LYS A 23 -0.37 0.94 -14.11
C LYS A 23 -0.55 0.19 -12.78
N HIS A 24 -1.60 0.51 -12.04
CA HIS A 24 -1.93 -0.17 -10.78
C HIS A 24 -2.28 -1.65 -10.98
N ILE A 25 -3.02 -1.99 -12.04
CA ILE A 25 -3.33 -3.38 -12.37
C ILE A 25 -2.06 -4.15 -12.70
N ASP A 26 -1.17 -3.55 -13.50
CA ASP A 26 0.07 -4.20 -13.93
C ASP A 26 1.01 -4.42 -12.74
N ILE A 27 1.25 -3.41 -11.90
CA ILE A 27 2.10 -3.58 -10.70
C ILE A 27 1.50 -4.55 -9.68
N LYS A 28 0.17 -4.64 -9.61
CA LYS A 28 -0.52 -5.62 -8.77
C LYS A 28 -0.31 -7.04 -9.30
N ARG A 29 -0.31 -7.24 -10.62
CA ARG A 29 0.04 -8.55 -11.22
C ARG A 29 1.50 -8.90 -10.96
N ASP A 30 2.41 -7.95 -11.12
CA ASP A 30 3.84 -8.17 -10.85
C ASP A 30 4.06 -8.54 -9.37
N MET A 31 3.38 -7.86 -8.46
CA MET A 31 3.39 -8.19 -7.03
C MET A 31 2.83 -9.59 -6.76
N GLN A 32 1.73 -9.98 -7.41
CA GLN A 32 1.17 -11.33 -7.28
C GLN A 32 2.17 -12.38 -7.76
N LEU A 33 2.78 -12.17 -8.94
CA LEU A 33 3.82 -13.05 -9.47
C LEU A 33 5.03 -13.12 -8.54
N LEU A 34 5.43 -12.00 -7.94
CA LEU A 34 6.53 -11.95 -6.98
C LEU A 34 6.23 -12.78 -5.73
N ILE A 35 5.06 -12.57 -5.11
CA ILE A 35 4.65 -13.30 -3.90
C ILE A 35 4.45 -14.79 -4.20
N GLU A 36 3.69 -15.14 -5.23
CA GLU A 36 3.32 -16.52 -5.55
C GLU A 36 4.50 -17.29 -6.14
N GLY A 37 5.26 -16.65 -7.04
CA GLY A 37 6.45 -17.21 -7.68
C GLY A 37 7.60 -17.45 -6.71
N SER A 38 7.69 -16.63 -5.65
CA SER A 38 8.63 -16.89 -4.54
C SER A 38 8.30 -18.13 -3.73
N ARG A 39 7.12 -18.74 -3.93
CA ARG A 39 6.66 -19.93 -3.18
C ARG A 39 6.73 -19.76 -1.66
N GLY A 40 6.51 -18.53 -1.20
CA GLY A 40 6.56 -18.17 0.20
C GLY A 40 7.92 -17.69 0.69
N ASP A 41 8.93 -17.50 -0.19
CA ASP A 41 10.19 -16.81 0.11
C ASP A 41 10.02 -15.28 0.22
N ILE A 42 8.92 -14.74 -0.31
CA ILE A 42 8.43 -13.38 -0.09
C ILE A 42 7.06 -13.47 0.58
N GLY A 43 7.03 -13.19 1.88
CA GLY A 43 5.83 -13.36 2.72
C GLY A 43 4.91 -12.15 2.74
N CYS A 44 5.42 -10.96 2.45
CA CYS A 44 4.67 -9.71 2.47
C CYS A 44 5.26 -8.70 1.47
N VAL A 45 4.40 -7.95 0.80
CA VAL A 45 4.73 -6.82 -0.07
C VAL A 45 3.84 -5.64 0.31
N ILE A 46 4.45 -4.48 0.45
CA ILE A 46 3.75 -3.21 0.65
C ILE A 46 3.75 -2.48 -0.69
N LEU A 47 2.57 -2.33 -1.28
CA LEU A 47 2.39 -1.62 -2.54
C LEU A 47 2.00 -0.18 -2.23
N VAL A 48 2.84 0.76 -2.64
CA VAL A 48 2.60 2.19 -2.53
C VAL A 48 2.21 2.71 -3.90
N ASN A 49 1.05 3.35 -4.00
CA ASN A 49 0.57 3.94 -5.24
C ASN A 49 0.29 5.43 -5.02
N ILE A 50 0.95 6.27 -5.79
CA ILE A 50 0.77 7.72 -5.79
C ILE A 50 0.34 8.15 -7.17
N LYS A 51 -0.57 9.14 -7.23
CA LYS A 51 -0.93 9.78 -8.48
C LYS A 51 0.31 10.45 -9.07
N GLN A 52 0.52 10.23 -10.36
CA GLN A 52 1.66 10.81 -11.05
C GLN A 52 1.62 12.33 -10.96
N LEU A 53 2.77 12.94 -10.66
CA LEU A 53 2.92 14.39 -10.57
C LEU A 53 2.86 15.00 -11.98
N SER A 54 2.10 16.08 -12.10
CA SER A 54 2.11 16.97 -13.25
C SER A 54 3.18 18.05 -13.08
N ALA A 55 3.57 18.71 -14.18
CA ALA A 55 4.51 19.83 -14.14
C ALA A 55 4.02 21.03 -13.31
N THR A 56 2.71 21.10 -13.04
CA THR A 56 2.10 22.14 -12.22
C THR A 56 1.89 21.72 -10.76
N ASP A 57 2.11 20.45 -10.43
CA ASP A 57 1.90 19.95 -9.08
C ASP A 57 3.04 20.41 -8.17
N GLN A 58 2.69 20.97 -7.01
CA GLN A 58 3.66 21.35 -5.98
C GLN A 58 3.85 20.26 -4.91
N SER A 59 2.97 19.27 -4.90
CA SER A 59 2.95 18.17 -3.94
C SER A 59 2.10 17.00 -4.45
N ILE A 60 2.28 15.82 -3.84
CA ILE A 60 1.46 14.64 -4.13
C ILE A 60 0.03 14.89 -3.65
N GLN A 61 -0.93 14.81 -4.56
CA GLN A 61 -2.34 15.09 -4.26
C GLN A 61 -3.09 13.84 -3.76
N GLU A 62 -2.80 12.69 -4.35
CA GLU A 62 -3.53 11.45 -4.10
C GLU A 62 -2.58 10.27 -4.02
N GLY A 63 -2.85 9.37 -3.08
CA GLY A 63 -2.07 8.15 -2.95
C GLY A 63 -2.61 7.25 -1.86
N PHE A 64 -2.28 5.98 -1.97
CA PHE A 64 -2.68 4.97 -1.00
C PHE A 64 -1.63 3.87 -0.89
N VAL A 65 -1.76 3.08 0.17
CA VAL A 65 -0.93 1.91 0.41
C VAL A 65 -1.81 0.67 0.58
N GLU A 66 -1.34 -0.43 0.02
CA GLU A 66 -1.92 -1.76 0.18
C GLU A 66 -0.87 -2.73 0.69
N VAL A 67 -1.30 -3.67 1.51
CA VAL A 67 -0.43 -4.72 2.03
C VAL A 67 -0.92 -6.05 1.52
N TRP A 68 -0.03 -6.80 0.90
CA TRP A 68 -0.30 -8.12 0.34
C TRP A 68 0.62 -9.13 1.00
N ARG A 69 0.08 -10.30 1.34
CA ARG A 69 0.83 -11.38 1.98
C ARG A 69 0.66 -12.69 1.24
N PHE A 70 1.64 -13.57 1.38
CA PHE A 70 1.50 -14.95 0.98
C PHE A 70 0.56 -15.68 1.95
N ASP A 71 -0.46 -16.35 1.42
CA ASP A 71 -1.32 -17.24 2.20
C ASP A 71 -0.84 -18.69 2.04
N GLN A 72 -0.34 -19.27 3.14
CA GLN A 72 0.18 -20.64 3.14
C GLN A 72 -0.86 -21.70 2.79
N ALA A 73 -2.13 -21.47 3.14
CA ALA A 73 -3.21 -22.44 2.92
C ALA A 73 -3.59 -22.50 1.43
N THR A 74 -3.68 -21.34 0.78
CA THR A 74 -4.11 -21.24 -0.62
C THR A 74 -2.95 -21.16 -1.61
N LYS A 75 -1.72 -20.94 -1.11
CA LYS A 75 -0.50 -20.68 -1.90
C LYS A 75 -0.63 -19.47 -2.84
N LYS A 76 -1.47 -18.50 -2.46
CA LYS A 76 -1.78 -17.31 -3.27
C LYS A 76 -1.48 -16.02 -2.52
N ALA A 77 -1.35 -14.92 -3.27
CA ALA A 77 -1.29 -13.59 -2.69
C ALA A 77 -2.67 -13.17 -2.17
N LYS A 78 -2.72 -12.69 -0.92
CA LYS A 78 -3.94 -12.21 -0.27
C LYS A 78 -3.71 -10.83 0.33
N GLN A 79 -4.68 -9.94 0.17
CA GLN A 79 -4.64 -8.62 0.81
C GLN A 79 -4.70 -8.79 2.33
N HIS A 80 -3.75 -8.20 3.05
CA HIS A 80 -3.55 -8.37 4.49
C HIS A 80 -4.41 -7.40 5.33
N GLN A 81 -4.77 -6.24 4.79
CA GLN A 81 -5.60 -5.21 5.43
C GLN A 81 -6.34 -4.38 4.37
N GLU A 82 -7.34 -3.61 4.78
CA GLU A 82 -7.93 -2.60 3.91
C GLU A 82 -6.88 -1.58 3.44
N ARG A 83 -7.13 -1.03 2.25
CA ARG A 83 -6.31 0.02 1.65
C ARG A 83 -6.30 1.23 2.59
N LYS A 84 -5.12 1.81 2.84
CA LYS A 84 -4.99 3.03 3.65
C LYS A 84 -4.66 4.21 2.75
N VAL A 85 -5.42 5.30 2.91
CA VAL A 85 -5.16 6.56 2.21
C VAL A 85 -3.85 7.15 2.74
N LEU A 86 -2.95 7.50 1.83
CA LEU A 86 -1.67 8.13 2.13
C LEU A 86 -1.73 9.64 1.88
N TYR A 87 -2.38 10.04 0.79
CA TYR A 87 -2.67 11.43 0.42
C TYR A 87 -4.14 11.60 -0.02
N PRO A 88 -4.79 12.73 0.32
CA PRO A 88 -4.27 13.81 1.16
C PRO A 88 -4.03 13.33 2.61
N VAL A 89 -3.17 14.04 3.34
CA VAL A 89 -2.97 13.76 4.77
C VAL A 89 -4.28 14.08 5.48
N LEU A 90 -4.89 13.09 6.11
CA LEU A 90 -6.16 13.27 6.80
C LEU A 90 -5.95 14.10 8.08
N ASP A 91 -6.83 15.07 8.34
CA ASP A 91 -6.76 15.96 9.52
C ASP A 91 -6.86 15.22 10.87
N ASN A 92 -7.42 14.02 10.84
CA ASN A 92 -7.39 13.12 11.98
C ASN A 92 -5.95 12.60 12.16
N HIS A 93 -5.20 13.28 13.03
CA HIS A 93 -3.86 12.92 13.51
C HIS A 93 -3.75 11.52 14.17
N SER A 94 -4.80 10.69 14.16
CA SER A 94 -4.63 9.27 14.46
C SER A 94 -3.52 8.72 13.56
N THR A 95 -2.41 8.35 14.18
CA THR A 95 -1.20 8.03 13.43
C THR A 95 -1.47 6.81 12.57
N GLN A 96 -1.64 7.03 11.28
CA GLN A 96 -1.92 5.94 10.36
C GLN A 96 -0.72 5.02 10.35
N LYS A 97 -0.99 3.76 10.63
CA LYS A 97 0.03 2.74 10.81
C LYS A 97 -0.37 1.46 10.11
N ILE A 98 0.60 0.72 9.61
CA ILE A 98 0.42 -0.65 9.14
C ILE A 98 0.90 -1.57 10.25
N GLU A 99 -0.02 -2.39 10.77
CA GLU A 99 0.30 -3.42 11.75
C GLU A 99 0.58 -4.72 11.01
N LEU A 100 1.77 -5.27 11.18
CA LEU A 100 2.13 -6.59 10.64
C LEU A 100 2.33 -7.50 11.82
N SER A 101 1.56 -8.59 11.91
CA SER A 101 1.82 -9.58 12.95
C SER A 101 3.14 -10.30 12.68
N ARG A 102 3.72 -10.88 13.72
CA ARG A 102 4.91 -11.73 13.58
C ARG A 102 4.73 -12.87 12.61
N ALA A 103 3.56 -13.52 12.62
CA ALA A 103 3.27 -14.59 11.67
C ALA A 103 3.40 -14.13 10.22
N VAL A 104 3.18 -12.83 9.95
CA VAL A 104 3.35 -12.23 8.63
C VAL A 104 4.80 -11.83 8.35
N ILE A 105 5.52 -11.31 9.34
CA ILE A 105 6.93 -10.90 9.20
C ILE A 105 7.88 -12.10 9.19
N LEU A 106 7.83 -12.91 10.24
CA LEU A 106 8.74 -14.03 10.52
C LEU A 106 8.32 -15.33 9.82
N ARG A 107 7.06 -15.41 9.35
CA ARG A 107 6.44 -16.63 8.82
C ARG A 107 6.44 -17.76 9.87
N GLU A 108 6.03 -18.96 9.47
CA GLU A 108 6.15 -20.19 10.29
C GLU A 108 7.61 -20.66 10.49
N GLN A 109 8.62 -19.82 10.22
CA GLN A 109 9.99 -20.18 10.55
C GLN A 109 10.13 -20.26 12.07
N ARG A 110 10.17 -21.50 12.56
CA ARG A 110 10.55 -21.91 13.91
C ARG A 110 11.81 -21.16 14.34
N MET A 111 11.64 -20.03 15.04
CA MET A 111 12.71 -19.39 15.76
C MET A 111 12.73 -20.00 17.16
N VAL A 112 13.86 -20.62 17.49
CA VAL A 112 14.20 -21.30 18.77
C VAL A 112 14.03 -20.39 20.00
N ARG A 113 13.83 -19.09 19.79
CA ARG A 113 13.35 -18.13 20.78
C ARG A 113 12.40 -17.15 20.10
N GLU A 114 11.11 -17.27 20.37
CA GLU A 114 10.19 -16.21 20.02
C GLU A 114 10.56 -14.98 20.85
N PRO A 115 10.76 -13.79 20.24
CA PRO A 115 10.88 -12.57 21.02
C PRO A 115 9.59 -12.39 21.85
N THR A 116 9.52 -11.54 22.87
CA THR A 116 8.27 -11.43 23.68
C THR A 116 7.32 -10.34 23.17
N GLN A 117 7.81 -9.39 22.35
CA GLN A 117 7.07 -8.19 21.95
C GLN A 117 6.68 -8.18 20.46
N GLU A 118 5.43 -7.86 20.13
CA GLU A 118 5.01 -7.66 18.73
C GLU A 118 5.90 -6.61 18.04
N PRO A 119 6.17 -6.78 16.73
CA PRO A 119 6.95 -5.83 15.97
C PRO A 119 6.30 -4.44 16.04
N PRO A 120 7.11 -3.37 16.09
CA PRO A 120 6.57 -2.02 16.06
C PRO A 120 5.80 -1.81 14.75
N PRO A 121 4.69 -1.07 14.78
CA PRO A 121 3.92 -0.82 13.58
C PRO A 121 4.67 0.10 12.61
N LEU A 122 4.44 -0.06 11.31
CA LEU A 122 5.02 0.80 10.29
C LEU A 122 4.21 2.09 10.19
N MET A 123 4.83 3.20 10.57
CA MET A 123 4.19 4.52 10.61
C MET A 123 4.17 5.16 9.22
N LEU A 124 3.00 5.60 8.74
CA LEU A 124 2.88 6.17 7.40
C LEU A 124 3.49 7.57 7.28
N ASP A 125 3.67 8.31 8.37
CA ASP A 125 4.30 9.63 8.34
C ASP A 125 5.78 9.57 7.92
N GLY A 126 6.48 8.50 8.32
CA GLY A 126 7.84 8.26 7.85
C GLY A 126 7.88 7.99 6.35
N LEU A 127 6.93 7.19 5.85
CA LEU A 127 6.79 6.89 4.43
C LEU A 127 6.47 8.16 3.62
N ARG A 128 5.54 9.00 4.09
CA ARG A 128 5.23 10.31 3.47
C ARG A 128 6.46 11.17 3.30
N LYS A 129 7.25 11.35 4.35
CA LYS A 129 8.50 12.13 4.29
C LYS A 129 9.48 11.63 3.23
N CYS A 130 9.54 10.32 3.01
CA CYS A 130 10.37 9.75 1.94
C CYS A 130 9.80 10.05 0.55
N LEU A 131 8.48 9.92 0.39
CA LEU A 131 7.80 10.19 -0.87
C LEU A 131 7.79 11.68 -1.23
N ASP A 132 7.53 12.56 -0.28
CA ASP A 132 7.52 14.01 -0.48
C ASP A 132 8.90 14.49 -0.96
N ARG A 133 9.98 13.96 -0.37
CA ARG A 133 11.34 14.27 -0.81
C ARG A 133 11.62 13.76 -2.22
N ALA A 134 11.24 12.53 -2.55
CA ALA A 134 11.41 11.97 -3.90
C ALA A 134 10.60 12.76 -4.94
N ALA A 135 9.37 13.16 -4.60
CA ALA A 135 8.52 14.00 -5.42
C ALA A 135 9.15 15.38 -5.70
N MET A 136 9.72 16.01 -4.67
CA MET A 136 10.44 17.27 -4.85
C MET A 136 11.62 17.10 -5.82
N GLU A 137 12.43 16.05 -5.68
CA GLU A 137 13.54 15.79 -6.60
C GLU A 137 13.06 15.63 -8.06
N GLU A 138 11.95 14.92 -8.28
CA GLU A 138 11.37 14.71 -9.62
C GLU A 138 10.86 16.03 -10.25
N ILE A 139 10.18 16.88 -9.48
CA ILE A 139 9.73 18.21 -9.92
C ILE A 139 10.95 19.08 -10.29
N TRP A 140 12.01 19.02 -9.48
CA TRP A 140 13.24 19.78 -9.74
C TRP A 140 13.98 19.30 -10.99
N MET A 141 13.98 17.99 -11.28
CA MET A 141 14.62 17.45 -12.49
C MET A 141 13.86 17.77 -13.78
N THR A 142 12.54 17.90 -13.71
CA THR A 142 11.68 18.14 -14.88
C THR A 142 11.48 19.62 -15.21
N SER A 143 11.88 20.52 -14.31
CA SER A 143 11.82 21.98 -14.49
C SER A 143 13.08 22.61 -15.11
N ARG A 144 14.05 21.79 -15.56
CA ARG A 144 15.27 22.20 -16.26
C ARG A 144 15.15 21.96 -17.76
#